data_AF-A0A948AQ35-F1
#
_entry.id   AF-A0A948AQ35-F1
#
_cell.length_a   1.000
_cell.length_b   1.000
_cell.length_c   1.000
_cell.angle_alpha   90.00
_cell.angle_beta   90.00
_cell.angle_gamma   90.00
#
_symmetry.space_group_name_H-M   'P 1'
#
loop_
_entity.id
_entity.type
_entity.pdbx_description
1 polymer ?
#
loop_
_entity_poly.entity_id
_entity_poly.type
_entity_poly.pdbx_seq_one_letter_code
_entity_poly.pdbx_strand_id
1 'polypeptide(L)'
;AAKTRERAMRANAYSQAIFETGSRLTHDVKNLLQSLKTLCSAAEHSRPEQAMSLQSLMQRQLPQMAKRLEITLDKLKAPERALDTNQIQAREWWRVLKARYAREDVRFTVDDVNATVWLPQELFDSVADNLVQNALRKCVGHPDVSVSIDLETQPYPCLTVCDSGEAVPAEVKDKLFHAPVSTYDGLGIGLYQATKQAASQGYRLELAVNREGEVCFRLMKTAE
;
A
#
# COMPACT_ATOMS: atom_id res chain seq x y z
N ALA A 1 33.63 -27.27 7.95
CA ALA A 1 33.64 -25.83 8.34
C ALA A 1 32.60 -25.00 7.58
N ALA A 2 32.59 -25.00 6.23
CA ALA A 2 31.65 -24.20 5.43
C ALA A 2 30.16 -24.57 5.64
N LYS A 3 29.80 -25.86 5.60
CA LYS A 3 28.41 -26.33 5.86
C LYS A 3 27.87 -25.98 7.25
N THR A 4 28.75 -25.92 8.27
CA THR A 4 28.37 -25.58 9.64
C THR A 4 28.13 -24.07 9.80
N ARG A 5 28.92 -23.25 9.09
CA ARG A 5 28.80 -21.79 9.05
C ARG A 5 27.55 -21.34 8.29
N GLU A 6 27.22 -22.04 7.19
CA GLU A 6 26.00 -21.78 6.41
C GLU A 6 24.73 -22.13 7.19
N ARG A 7 24.71 -23.27 7.91
CA ARG A 7 23.59 -23.63 8.80
C ARG A 7 23.41 -22.64 9.94
N ALA A 8 24.50 -22.14 10.53
CA ALA A 8 24.44 -21.11 11.56
C ALA A 8 23.95 -19.75 11.02
N MET A 9 24.35 -19.37 9.81
CA MET A 9 23.87 -18.15 9.14
C MET A 9 22.36 -18.22 8.84
N ARG A 10 21.87 -19.37 8.34
CA ARG A 10 20.44 -19.58 8.11
C ARG A 10 19.63 -19.57 9.41
N ALA A 11 20.15 -20.18 10.48
CA ALA A 11 19.49 -20.16 11.78
C ALA A 11 19.42 -18.74 12.38
N ASN A 12 20.49 -17.94 12.26
CA ASN A 12 20.49 -16.55 12.70
C ASN A 12 19.54 -15.67 11.87
N ALA A 13 19.56 -15.80 10.54
CA ALA A 13 18.64 -15.08 9.66
C ALA A 13 17.17 -15.44 9.97
N TYR A 14 16.90 -16.71 10.26
CA TYR A 14 15.59 -17.19 10.68
C TYR A 14 15.14 -16.62 12.03
N SER A 15 15.99 -16.65 13.06
CA SER A 15 15.69 -16.05 14.37
C SER A 15 15.53 -14.52 14.29
N GLN A 16 16.30 -13.85 13.43
CA GLN A 16 16.20 -12.41 13.23
C GLN A 16 14.91 -12.03 12.48
N ALA A 17 14.50 -12.82 11.48
CA ALA A 17 13.21 -12.66 10.80
C ALA A 17 12.02 -12.87 11.74
N ILE A 18 12.10 -13.84 12.67
CA ILE A 18 11.09 -14.04 13.72
C ILE A 18 11.05 -12.85 14.68
N PHE A 19 12.21 -12.35 15.10
CA PHE A 19 12.29 -11.21 16.02
C PHE A 19 11.76 -9.93 15.38
N GLU A 20 12.08 -9.67 14.11
CA GLU A 20 11.55 -8.53 13.35
C GLU A 20 10.05 -8.65 13.07
N THR A 21 9.55 -9.85 12.80
CA THR A 21 8.12 -10.11 12.60
C THR A 21 7.37 -9.95 13.91
N GLY A 22 7.92 -10.47 15.03
CA GLY A 22 7.37 -10.29 16.37
C GLY A 22 7.36 -8.82 16.81
N SER A 23 8.40 -8.06 16.50
CA SER A 23 8.47 -6.62 16.76
C SER A 23 7.43 -5.84 15.94
N ARG A 24 7.29 -6.14 14.64
CA ARG A 24 6.28 -5.54 13.76
C ARG A 24 4.85 -5.88 14.20
N LEU A 25 4.60 -7.13 14.57
CA LEU A 25 3.31 -7.57 15.05
C LEU A 25 2.94 -6.91 16.39
N THR A 26 3.91 -6.81 17.31
CA THR A 26 3.74 -6.12 18.59
C THR A 26 3.46 -4.63 18.40
N HIS A 27 4.10 -4.00 17.42
CA HIS A 27 3.84 -2.62 17.02
C HIS A 27 2.43 -2.44 16.44
N ASP A 28 1.98 -3.34 15.55
CA ASP A 28 0.65 -3.29 14.96
C ASP A 28 -0.46 -3.49 16.02
N VAL A 29 -0.25 -4.41 16.96
CA VAL A 29 -1.12 -4.61 18.13
C VAL A 29 -1.13 -3.37 19.04
N LYS A 30 0.04 -2.76 19.30
CA LYS A 30 0.13 -1.54 20.11
C LYS A 30 -0.62 -0.37 19.47
N ASN A 31 -0.53 -0.23 18.15
CA ASN A 31 -1.22 0.82 17.40
C ASN A 31 -2.74 0.62 17.40
N LEU A 32 -3.20 -0.63 17.28
CA LEU A 32 -4.61 -0.98 17.44
C LEU A 32 -5.11 -0.64 18.84
N LEU A 33 -4.38 -1.02 19.88
CA LEU A 33 -4.71 -0.72 21.27
C LEU A 33 -4.74 0.79 21.54
N GLN A 34 -3.80 1.54 20.96
CA GLN A 34 -3.76 3.00 21.10
C GLN A 34 -4.97 3.65 20.41
N SER A 35 -5.30 3.21 19.18
CA SER A 35 -6.47 3.69 18.45
C SER A 35 -7.78 3.40 19.20
N LEU A 36 -7.87 2.21 19.83
CA LEU A 36 -9.00 1.82 20.66
C LEU A 36 -9.12 2.72 21.90
N LYS A 37 -8.01 2.96 22.60
CA LYS A 37 -7.99 3.85 23.78
C LYS A 37 -8.41 5.27 23.42
N THR A 38 -8.00 5.79 22.27
CA THR A 38 -8.41 7.12 21.80
C THR A 38 -9.91 7.17 21.52
N LEU A 39 -10.49 6.15 20.88
CA LEU A 39 -11.94 6.07 20.66
C LEU A 39 -12.73 5.93 21.97
N CYS A 40 -12.28 5.07 22.90
CA CYS A 40 -12.90 4.93 24.21
C CYS A 40 -12.88 6.25 24.99
N SER A 41 -11.73 6.93 25.00
CA SER A 41 -11.60 8.24 25.65
C SER A 41 -12.49 9.30 25.00
N ALA A 42 -12.57 9.33 23.66
CA ALA A 42 -13.46 10.24 22.94
C ALA A 42 -14.94 9.97 23.24
N ALA A 43 -15.34 8.70 23.41
CA ALA A 43 -16.70 8.34 23.80
C ALA A 43 -17.00 8.74 25.26
N GLU A 44 -16.08 8.45 26.19
CA GLU A 44 -16.22 8.76 27.63
C GLU A 44 -16.32 10.26 27.93
N HIS A 45 -15.60 11.10 27.18
CA HIS A 45 -15.53 12.54 27.41
C HIS A 45 -16.44 13.34 26.47
N SER A 46 -17.21 12.66 25.62
CA SER A 46 -18.13 13.32 24.69
C SER A 46 -19.30 13.96 25.41
N ARG A 47 -19.67 15.16 24.94
CA ARG A 47 -20.89 15.85 25.39
C ARG A 47 -22.04 15.56 24.41
N PRO A 48 -23.32 15.73 24.82
CA PRO A 48 -24.47 15.48 23.95
C PRO A 48 -24.43 16.24 22.62
N GLU A 49 -23.91 17.47 22.65
CA GLU A 49 -23.68 18.34 21.47
C GLU A 49 -22.64 17.79 20.47
N GLN A 50 -21.82 16.82 20.87
CA GLN A 50 -20.77 16.21 20.05
C GLN A 50 -21.16 14.81 19.54
N ALA A 51 -22.38 14.35 19.81
CA ALA A 51 -22.84 13.00 19.48
C ALA A 51 -22.72 12.67 17.99
N MET A 52 -23.04 13.62 17.10
CA MET A 52 -22.92 13.43 15.65
C MET A 52 -21.46 13.29 15.19
N SER A 53 -20.55 14.10 15.76
CA SER A 53 -19.11 14.02 15.46
C SER A 53 -18.50 12.72 15.99
N LEU A 54 -18.90 12.27 17.18
CA LEU A 54 -18.49 10.98 17.72
C LEU A 54 -19.01 9.82 16.86
N GLN A 55 -20.26 9.87 16.42
CA GLN A 55 -20.85 8.86 15.54
C GLN A 55 -20.10 8.77 14.21
N SER A 56 -19.78 9.90 13.58
CA SER A 56 -18.99 9.95 12.35
C SER A 56 -17.57 9.40 12.56
N LEU A 57 -16.93 9.75 13.68
CA LEU A 57 -15.62 9.21 14.05
C LEU A 57 -15.66 7.68 14.22
N MET A 58 -16.67 7.14 14.92
CA MET A 58 -16.85 5.70 15.10
C MET A 58 -17.10 4.98 13.77
N GLN A 59 -17.97 5.53 12.91
CA GLN A 59 -18.25 4.97 11.58
C GLN A 59 -17.00 4.92 10.69
N ARG A 60 -16.07 5.86 10.85
CA ARG A 60 -14.80 5.88 10.11
C ARG A 60 -13.75 4.96 10.72
N GLN A 61 -13.62 4.93 12.05
CA GLN A 61 -12.51 4.26 12.73
C GLN A 61 -12.75 2.77 12.98
N LEU A 62 -13.99 2.34 13.31
CA LEU A 62 -14.29 0.94 13.60
C LEU A 62 -14.00 -0.01 12.41
N PRO A 63 -14.38 0.33 11.15
CA PRO A 63 -14.04 -0.53 10.01
C PRO A 63 -12.53 -0.62 9.75
N GLN A 64 -11.80 0.48 9.95
CA GLN A 64 -10.34 0.50 9.79
C GLN A 64 -9.65 -0.37 10.84
N MET A 65 -10.16 -0.37 12.07
CA MET A 65 -9.68 -1.23 13.15
C MET A 65 -9.99 -2.70 12.89
N ALA A 66 -11.20 -3.02 12.43
CA ALA A 66 -11.58 -4.38 12.04
C ALA A 66 -10.65 -4.93 10.96
N LYS A 67 -10.40 -4.13 9.91
CA LYS A 67 -9.49 -4.53 8.82
C LYS A 67 -8.05 -4.75 9.29
N ARG A 68 -7.54 -3.87 10.17
CA ARG A 68 -6.20 -4.03 10.76
C ARG A 68 -6.11 -5.25 11.67
N LEU A 69 -7.17 -5.56 12.42
CA LEU A 69 -7.27 -6.76 13.24
C LEU A 69 -7.23 -8.03 12.39
N GLU A 70 -8.00 -8.07 11.30
CA GLU A 70 -7.97 -9.17 10.31
C GLU A 70 -6.55 -9.39 9.78
N ILE A 71 -5.90 -8.33 9.28
CA ILE A 71 -4.53 -8.40 8.76
C ILE A 71 -3.55 -8.89 9.82
N THR A 72 -3.69 -8.42 11.07
CA THR A 72 -2.80 -8.81 12.18
C THR A 72 -3.03 -10.28 12.56
N LEU A 73 -4.29 -10.72 12.58
CA LEU A 73 -4.65 -12.11 12.84
C LEU A 73 -4.18 -13.04 11.72
N ASP A 74 -4.26 -12.62 10.46
CA ASP A 74 -3.77 -13.39 9.32
C ASP A 74 -2.25 -13.56 9.38
N LYS A 75 -1.52 -12.49 9.74
CA LYS A 75 -0.07 -12.54 10.01
C LYS A 75 0.31 -13.46 11.17
N LEU A 76 -0.54 -13.51 12.22
CA LEU A 76 -0.36 -14.39 13.39
C LEU A 76 -0.63 -15.87 13.06
N LYS A 77 -1.63 -16.14 12.23
CA LYS A 77 -2.08 -17.50 11.93
C LYS A 77 -1.14 -18.27 11.00
N ALA A 78 -0.26 -17.60 10.26
CA ALA A 78 0.65 -18.29 9.35
C ALA A 78 1.97 -17.53 9.08
N PRO A 79 2.93 -17.53 10.04
CA PRO A 79 4.23 -16.91 9.83
C PRO A 79 5.04 -17.54 8.67
N GLU A 80 4.75 -18.79 8.30
CA GLU A 80 5.40 -19.50 7.19
C GLU A 80 4.69 -19.34 5.82
N ARG A 81 3.39 -18.94 5.78
CA ARG A 81 2.66 -18.77 4.49
C ARG A 81 2.85 -17.40 3.84
N ALA A 82 3.40 -16.43 4.57
CA ALA A 82 3.62 -15.07 4.04
C ALA A 82 4.66 -15.01 2.91
N LEU A 83 5.40 -16.09 2.66
CA LEU A 83 6.46 -16.12 1.64
C LEU A 83 6.10 -16.90 0.36
N ASP A 84 5.08 -17.77 0.32
CA ASP A 84 4.99 -18.75 -0.78
C ASP A 84 3.64 -18.94 -1.51
N THR A 85 2.54 -18.24 -1.20
CA THR A 85 1.27 -18.44 -1.95
C THR A 85 0.50 -17.19 -2.37
N ASN A 86 1.10 -16.01 -2.29
CA ASN A 86 0.41 -14.78 -2.65
C ASN A 86 0.72 -14.30 -4.07
N GLN A 87 0.61 -15.21 -5.03
CA GLN A 87 0.82 -14.94 -6.45
C GLN A 87 -0.51 -15.01 -7.20
N ILE A 88 -0.73 -14.10 -8.13
CA ILE A 88 -1.91 -14.04 -9.00
C ILE A 88 -1.48 -13.84 -10.44
N GLN A 89 -2.21 -14.42 -11.41
CA GLN A 89 -1.92 -14.16 -12.81
C GLN A 89 -2.29 -12.72 -13.18
N ALA A 90 -1.43 -12.04 -13.94
CA ALA A 90 -1.62 -10.64 -14.33
C ALA A 90 -2.99 -10.37 -14.96
N ARG A 91 -3.46 -11.24 -15.86
CA ARG A 91 -4.82 -11.16 -16.45
C ARG A 91 -5.95 -11.12 -15.41
N GLU A 92 -5.84 -11.93 -14.36
CA GLU A 92 -6.87 -12.06 -13.34
C GLU A 92 -6.80 -10.88 -12.37
N TRP A 93 -5.59 -10.50 -11.97
CA TRP A 93 -5.36 -9.32 -11.16
C TRP A 93 -5.88 -8.05 -11.84
N TRP A 94 -5.57 -7.88 -13.13
CA TRP A 94 -6.03 -6.77 -13.93
C TRP A 94 -7.57 -6.70 -14.03
N ARG A 95 -8.22 -7.85 -14.18
CA ARG A 95 -9.68 -7.96 -14.20
C ARG A 95 -10.30 -7.51 -12.86
N VAL A 96 -9.72 -7.96 -11.74
CA VAL A 96 -10.17 -7.58 -10.39
C VAL A 96 -9.95 -6.09 -10.14
N LEU A 97 -8.81 -5.53 -10.54
CA LEU A 97 -8.52 -4.10 -10.38
C LEU A 97 -9.50 -3.23 -11.16
N LYS A 98 -9.74 -3.55 -12.44
CA LYS A 98 -10.75 -2.85 -13.26
C LYS A 98 -12.14 -2.88 -12.64
N ALA A 99 -12.56 -4.04 -12.12
CA ALA A 99 -13.86 -4.17 -11.46
C ALA A 99 -13.95 -3.32 -10.18
N ARG A 100 -12.86 -3.23 -9.41
CA ARG A 100 -12.78 -2.43 -8.17
C ARG A 100 -13.02 -0.94 -8.43
N TYR A 101 -12.49 -0.41 -9.54
CA TYR A 101 -12.56 1.00 -9.90
C TYR A 101 -13.55 1.29 -11.04
N ALA A 102 -14.47 0.37 -11.36
CA ALA A 102 -15.40 0.51 -12.48
C ALA A 102 -16.38 1.69 -12.37
N ARG A 103 -16.50 2.30 -11.18
CA ARG A 103 -17.36 3.47 -10.91
C ARG A 103 -16.61 4.80 -10.97
N GLU A 104 -15.27 4.74 -11.04
CA GLU A 104 -14.41 5.91 -11.10
C GLU A 104 -14.03 6.19 -12.56
N ASP A 105 -13.77 7.46 -12.90
CA ASP A 105 -13.30 7.83 -14.25
C ASP A 105 -11.79 7.58 -14.38
N VAL A 106 -11.43 6.30 -14.56
CA VAL A 106 -10.04 5.85 -14.66
C VAL A 106 -9.83 5.11 -15.98
N ARG A 107 -8.82 5.52 -16.73
CA ARG A 107 -8.40 4.85 -17.96
C ARG A 107 -7.51 3.66 -17.65
N PHE A 108 -7.87 2.48 -18.17
CA PHE A 108 -7.11 1.24 -17.99
C PHE A 108 -6.49 0.78 -19.30
N THR A 109 -5.19 0.56 -19.31
CA THR A 109 -4.40 0.11 -20.46
C THR A 109 -3.45 -1.02 -20.03
N VAL A 110 -3.35 -2.05 -20.87
CA VAL A 110 -2.47 -3.21 -20.63
C VAL A 110 -1.87 -3.66 -21.95
N ASP A 111 -0.62 -4.10 -21.94
CA ASP A 111 0.09 -4.58 -23.13
C ASP A 111 -0.51 -5.89 -23.68
N ASP A 112 -0.81 -6.85 -22.80
CA ASP A 112 -1.50 -8.10 -23.11
C ASP A 112 -2.56 -8.45 -22.07
N VAL A 113 -3.84 -8.44 -22.49
CA VAL A 113 -4.99 -8.75 -21.62
C VAL A 113 -4.99 -10.19 -21.11
N ASN A 114 -4.29 -11.09 -21.82
CA ASN A 114 -4.24 -12.52 -21.53
C ASN A 114 -2.93 -12.94 -20.84
N ALA A 115 -2.09 -11.98 -20.45
CA ALA A 115 -0.81 -12.22 -19.83
C ALA A 115 -0.91 -13.21 -18.64
N THR A 116 -0.09 -14.26 -18.70
CA THR A 116 -0.05 -15.35 -17.72
C THR A 116 1.07 -15.21 -16.70
N VAL A 117 1.81 -14.10 -16.73
CA VAL A 117 2.86 -13.80 -15.76
C VAL A 117 2.27 -13.69 -14.35
N TRP A 118 3.01 -14.21 -13.37
CA TRP A 118 2.60 -14.18 -11.97
C TRP A 118 3.07 -12.88 -11.30
N LEU A 119 2.16 -12.25 -10.56
CA LEU A 119 2.37 -11.03 -9.80
C LEU A 119 2.27 -11.33 -8.30
N PRO A 120 3.13 -10.75 -7.45
CA PRO A 120 2.93 -10.76 -6.00
C PRO A 120 1.68 -9.95 -5.66
N GLN A 121 0.57 -10.64 -5.37
CA GLN A 121 -0.77 -10.05 -5.28
C GLN A 121 -0.84 -8.93 -4.24
N GLU A 122 -0.42 -9.16 -3.00
CA GLU A 122 -0.46 -8.13 -1.95
C GLU A 122 0.38 -6.89 -2.28
N LEU A 123 1.50 -7.06 -2.97
CA LEU A 123 2.34 -5.92 -3.35
C LEU A 123 1.61 -5.07 -4.39
N PHE A 124 1.13 -5.72 -5.45
CA PHE A 124 0.44 -5.04 -6.53
C PHE A 124 -0.88 -4.41 -6.06
N ASP A 125 -1.66 -5.11 -5.23
CA ASP A 125 -2.88 -4.57 -4.61
C ASP A 125 -2.58 -3.35 -3.72
N SER A 126 -1.59 -3.46 -2.82
CA SER A 126 -1.21 -2.38 -1.91
C SER A 126 -0.70 -1.15 -2.66
N VAL A 127 0.15 -1.35 -3.67
CA VAL A 127 0.69 -0.25 -4.48
C VAL A 127 -0.41 0.38 -5.33
N ALA A 128 -1.20 -0.41 -6.06
CA ALA A 128 -2.28 0.10 -6.89
C ALA A 128 -3.29 0.90 -6.06
N ASP A 129 -3.76 0.38 -4.93
CA ASP A 129 -4.72 1.09 -4.09
C ASP A 129 -4.17 2.43 -3.59
N ASN A 130 -2.91 2.47 -3.15
CA ASN A 130 -2.29 3.70 -2.67
C ASN A 130 -2.15 4.74 -3.79
N LEU A 131 -1.68 4.33 -4.96
CA LEU A 131 -1.45 5.24 -6.09
C LEU A 131 -2.77 5.75 -6.67
N VAL A 132 -3.74 4.86 -6.89
CA VAL A 132 -5.03 5.24 -7.47
C VAL A 132 -5.83 6.11 -6.51
N GLN A 133 -5.83 5.81 -5.20
CA GLN A 133 -6.48 6.70 -4.23
C GLN A 133 -5.77 8.06 -4.13
N ASN A 134 -4.43 8.12 -4.27
CA ASN A 134 -3.72 9.40 -4.33
C ASN A 134 -4.17 10.21 -5.55
N ALA A 135 -4.27 9.58 -6.71
CA ALA A 135 -4.71 10.23 -7.95
C ALA A 135 -6.17 10.69 -7.86
N LEU A 136 -7.09 9.82 -7.44
CA LEU A 136 -8.51 10.15 -7.30
C LEU A 136 -8.78 11.25 -6.26
N ARG A 137 -7.95 11.35 -5.21
CA ARG A 137 -8.03 12.47 -4.26
C ARG A 137 -7.78 13.82 -4.94
N LYS A 138 -6.89 13.90 -5.93
CA LYS A 138 -6.64 15.14 -6.68
C LYS A 138 -7.84 15.54 -7.55
N CYS A 139 -8.64 14.57 -7.99
CA CYS A 139 -9.88 14.82 -8.73
C CYS A 139 -10.96 15.49 -7.85
N VAL A 140 -10.89 15.32 -6.52
CA VAL A 140 -11.83 15.94 -5.58
C VAL A 140 -11.55 17.45 -5.51
N GLY A 141 -12.33 18.22 -6.28
CA GLY A 141 -12.18 19.68 -6.40
C GLY A 141 -11.58 20.14 -7.74
N HIS A 142 -11.03 19.22 -8.53
CA HIS A 142 -10.47 19.50 -9.86
C HIS A 142 -10.98 18.47 -10.89
N PRO A 143 -12.16 18.68 -11.48
CA PRO A 143 -12.81 17.72 -12.39
C PRO A 143 -12.04 17.48 -13.70
N ASP A 144 -11.08 18.35 -14.04
CA ASP A 144 -10.24 18.22 -15.24
C ASP A 144 -9.06 17.26 -15.02
N VAL A 145 -8.84 16.76 -13.79
CA VAL A 145 -7.79 15.79 -13.49
C VAL A 145 -8.24 14.40 -13.92
N SER A 146 -7.55 13.86 -14.92
CA SER A 146 -7.71 12.50 -15.41
C SER A 146 -6.72 11.54 -14.75
N VAL A 147 -7.12 10.28 -14.59
CA VAL A 147 -6.28 9.22 -14.02
C VAL A 147 -6.15 8.07 -15.02
N SER A 148 -4.93 7.58 -15.21
CA SER A 148 -4.65 6.38 -16.00
C SER A 148 -3.85 5.35 -15.23
N ILE A 149 -4.10 4.09 -15.54
CA ILE A 149 -3.38 2.94 -15.01
C ILE A 149 -2.92 2.10 -16.20
N ASP A 150 -1.61 1.89 -16.25
CA ASP A 150 -0.93 1.11 -17.29
C ASP A 150 -0.26 -0.11 -16.64
N LEU A 151 -0.56 -1.30 -17.15
CA LEU A 151 0.14 -2.53 -16.80
C LEU A 151 0.93 -3.04 -18.01
N GLU A 152 2.25 -3.05 -17.88
CA GLU A 152 3.14 -3.75 -18.81
C GLU A 152 3.54 -5.08 -18.17
N THR A 153 3.53 -6.17 -18.95
CA THR A 153 3.80 -7.52 -18.45
C THR A 153 5.10 -8.10 -19.02
N GLN A 154 5.68 -7.45 -20.03
CA GLN A 154 6.93 -7.84 -20.69
C GLN A 154 7.93 -6.67 -20.77
N PRO A 155 9.25 -6.92 -20.64
CA PRO A 155 9.89 -8.20 -20.27
C PRO A 155 9.71 -8.56 -18.79
N TYR A 156 9.32 -7.59 -17.96
CA TYR A 156 8.98 -7.79 -16.56
C TYR A 156 7.72 -7.00 -16.21
N PRO A 157 6.91 -7.45 -15.24
CA PRO A 157 5.75 -6.71 -14.78
C PRO A 157 6.10 -5.30 -14.27
N CYS A 158 5.40 -4.31 -14.80
CA CYS A 158 5.51 -2.91 -14.45
C CYS A 158 4.10 -2.31 -14.35
N LEU A 159 3.80 -1.69 -13.21
CA LEU A 159 2.54 -0.97 -12.99
C LEU A 159 2.85 0.53 -12.94
N THR A 160 2.23 1.30 -13.83
CA THR A 160 2.31 2.77 -13.82
C THR A 160 0.92 3.34 -13.54
N VAL A 161 0.85 4.32 -12.64
CA VAL A 161 -0.36 5.11 -12.38
C VAL A 161 -0.02 6.57 -12.58
N CYS A 162 -0.76 7.23 -13.46
CA CYS A 162 -0.59 8.64 -13.79
C CYS A 162 -1.83 9.46 -13.45
N ASP A 163 -1.63 10.70 -13.05
CA ASP A 163 -2.67 11.72 -12.93
C ASP A 163 -2.27 13.00 -13.68
N SER A 164 -3.26 13.74 -14.18
CA SER A 164 -3.04 15.02 -14.84
C SER A 164 -3.18 16.22 -13.90
N GLY A 165 -2.89 16.03 -12.61
CA GLY A 165 -2.95 17.07 -11.59
C GLY A 165 -1.63 17.82 -11.42
N GLU A 166 -1.53 18.52 -10.29
CA GLU A 166 -0.36 19.33 -9.95
C GLU A 166 0.87 18.47 -9.66
N ALA A 167 2.04 19.02 -9.99
CA ALA A 167 3.32 18.38 -9.71
C ALA A 167 3.54 18.25 -8.20
N VAL A 168 4.23 17.17 -7.79
CA VAL A 168 4.65 17.04 -6.40
C VAL A 168 5.75 18.07 -6.10
N PRO A 169 5.59 18.91 -5.06
CA PRO A 169 6.58 19.92 -4.70
C PRO A 169 7.97 19.32 -4.45
N ALA A 170 9.02 20.03 -4.88
CA ALA A 170 10.40 19.56 -4.75
C ALA A 170 10.80 19.20 -3.30
N GLU A 171 10.29 19.96 -2.33
CA GLU A 171 10.53 19.76 -0.89
C GLU A 171 9.96 18.44 -0.34
N VAL A 172 8.93 17.91 -1.02
CA VAL A 172 8.20 16.70 -0.65
C VAL A 172 8.68 15.51 -1.48
N LYS A 173 9.16 15.74 -2.71
CA LYS A 173 9.68 14.73 -3.63
C LYS A 173 10.68 13.78 -2.98
N ASP A 174 11.65 14.32 -2.25
CA ASP A 174 12.70 13.53 -1.59
C ASP A 174 12.21 12.82 -0.32
N LYS A 175 11.02 13.16 0.19
CA LYS A 175 10.46 12.58 1.42
C LYS A 175 9.40 11.51 1.15
N LEU A 176 8.72 11.56 0.01
CA LEU A 176 7.64 10.65 -0.41
C LEU A 176 7.92 9.15 -0.16
N PHE A 177 9.18 8.76 -0.38
CA PHE A 177 9.62 7.36 -0.32
C PHE A 177 10.40 7.01 0.95
N HIS A 178 10.83 8.02 1.72
CA HIS A 178 11.76 7.86 2.84
C HIS A 178 11.14 8.20 4.20
N ALA A 179 10.04 8.94 4.22
CA ALA A 179 9.34 9.32 5.43
C ALA A 179 7.82 9.44 5.18
N PRO A 180 6.98 9.32 6.21
CA PRO A 180 5.58 9.74 6.12
C PRO A 180 5.48 11.20 5.70
N VAL A 181 4.72 11.49 4.65
CA VAL A 181 4.44 12.86 4.19
C VAL A 181 2.99 13.19 4.49
N SER A 182 2.73 13.87 5.59
CA SER A 182 1.38 14.30 5.95
C SER A 182 0.81 15.25 4.89
N THR A 183 -0.31 14.88 4.28
CA THR A 183 -1.15 15.77 3.48
C THR A 183 -2.40 16.14 4.30
N TYR A 184 -3.05 17.26 3.95
CA TYR A 184 -4.20 17.80 4.67
C TYR A 184 -5.35 16.78 4.89
N ASP A 185 -5.46 15.75 4.03
CA ASP A 185 -6.51 14.73 4.06
C ASP A 185 -6.03 13.29 4.33
N GLY A 186 -4.79 13.08 4.82
CA GLY A 186 -4.30 11.72 5.10
C GLY A 186 -3.03 11.63 5.94
N LEU A 187 -2.83 10.46 6.59
CA LEU A 187 -1.67 10.18 7.45
C LEU A 187 -0.32 10.20 6.71
N GLY A 188 -0.30 10.21 5.37
CA GLY A 188 0.94 10.32 4.62
C GLY A 188 1.83 9.08 4.58
N ILE A 189 1.35 7.97 5.14
CA ILE A 189 2.13 6.74 5.35
C ILE A 189 2.06 5.75 4.17
N GLY A 190 1.06 5.89 3.28
CA GLY A 190 0.74 4.87 2.27
C GLY A 190 1.88 4.63 1.29
N LEU A 191 2.41 5.70 0.68
CA LEU A 191 3.48 5.59 -0.32
C LEU A 191 4.80 5.10 0.29
N TYR A 192 5.13 5.55 1.50
CA TYR A 192 6.29 5.08 2.25
C TYR A 192 6.21 3.57 2.56
N GLN A 193 5.06 3.08 3.00
CA GLN A 193 4.85 1.65 3.27
C GLN A 193 4.92 0.82 1.99
N ALA A 194 4.26 1.28 0.92
CA ALA A 194 4.30 0.65 -0.40
C ALA A 194 5.73 0.53 -0.94
N THR A 195 6.56 1.55 -0.72
CA THR A 195 7.97 1.55 -1.12
C THR A 195 8.80 0.52 -0.35
N LYS A 196 8.63 0.46 0.97
CA LYS A 196 9.32 -0.55 1.79
C LYS A 196 8.91 -1.97 1.43
N GLN A 197 7.63 -2.18 1.18
CA GLN A 197 7.09 -3.47 0.73
C GLN A 197 7.69 -3.87 -0.62
N ALA A 198 7.72 -2.95 -1.59
CA ALA A 198 8.33 -3.17 -2.90
C ALA A 198 9.80 -3.58 -2.77
N ALA A 199 10.60 -2.81 -2.04
CA ALA A 199 12.02 -3.08 -1.84
C ALA A 199 12.27 -4.47 -1.23
N SER A 200 11.44 -4.90 -0.27
CA SER A 200 11.56 -6.22 0.36
C SER A 200 11.25 -7.41 -0.57
N GLN A 201 10.61 -7.16 -1.71
CA GLN A 201 10.21 -8.17 -2.69
C GLN A 201 10.97 -8.03 -4.04
N GLY A 202 12.03 -7.23 -4.09
CA GLY A 202 12.81 -7.01 -5.32
C GLY A 202 12.11 -6.11 -6.34
N TYR A 203 11.28 -5.20 -5.88
CA TYR A 203 10.65 -4.15 -6.69
C TYR A 203 11.10 -2.76 -6.24
N ARG A 204 10.99 -1.80 -7.14
CA ARG A 204 11.21 -0.39 -6.90
C ARG A 204 9.93 0.36 -7.23
N LEU A 205 9.48 1.17 -6.29
CA LEU A 205 8.46 2.19 -6.51
C LEU A 205 9.16 3.54 -6.69
N GLU A 206 8.86 4.23 -7.78
CA GLU A 206 9.47 5.52 -8.11
C GLU A 206 8.47 6.52 -8.66
N LEU A 207 8.86 7.80 -8.63
CA LEU A 207 8.17 8.89 -9.33
C LEU A 207 8.82 9.03 -10.71
N ALA A 208 8.20 8.41 -11.72
CA ALA A 208 8.72 8.34 -13.08
C ALA A 208 8.60 9.67 -13.82
N VAL A 209 7.49 10.39 -13.62
CA VAL A 209 7.25 11.72 -14.20
C VAL A 209 6.68 12.63 -13.12
N ASN A 210 7.16 13.88 -13.06
CA ASN A 210 6.69 14.89 -12.12
C ASN A 210 6.68 16.28 -12.77
N ARG A 211 5.61 16.60 -13.49
CA ARG A 211 5.38 17.92 -14.07
C ARG A 211 3.91 18.28 -13.96
N GLU A 212 3.61 19.57 -14.11
CA GLU A 212 2.22 20.04 -14.15
C GLU A 212 1.46 19.33 -15.26
N GLY A 213 0.27 18.79 -14.93
CA GLY A 213 -0.56 18.06 -15.86
C GLY A 213 -0.10 16.63 -16.14
N GLU A 214 0.98 16.15 -15.53
CA GLU A 214 1.42 14.76 -15.63
C GLU A 214 2.34 14.34 -14.47
N VAL A 215 1.77 13.55 -13.56
CA VAL A 215 2.49 12.94 -12.45
C VAL A 215 2.30 11.43 -12.53
N CYS A 216 3.40 10.69 -12.70
CA CYS A 216 3.37 9.24 -12.88
C CYS A 216 4.22 8.53 -11.84
N PHE A 217 3.61 7.61 -11.10
CA PHE A 217 4.30 6.69 -10.21
C PHE A 217 4.43 5.32 -10.88
N ARG A 218 5.58 4.67 -10.72
CA ARG A 218 5.89 3.40 -11.38
C ARG A 218 6.42 2.38 -10.38
N LEU A 219 5.82 1.20 -10.37
CA LEU A 219 6.33 0.01 -9.71
C LEU A 219 6.95 -0.92 -10.75
N MET A 220 8.23 -1.23 -10.59
CA MET A 220 8.96 -2.11 -11.52
C MET A 220 9.87 -3.06 -10.76
N LYS A 221 10.12 -4.24 -11.33
CA LYS A 221 11.09 -5.18 -10.76
C LYS A 221 12.50 -4.58 -10.84
N THR A 222 13.30 -4.68 -9.78
CA THR A 222 14.72 -4.30 -9.84
C THR A 222 15.48 -5.37 -10.61
N ALA A 223 16.29 -4.97 -11.59
CA ALA A 223 17.26 -5.89 -12.20
C ALA A 223 18.23 -6.37 -11.11
N GLU A 224 18.36 -7.69 -10.96
CA GLU A 224 19.42 -8.31 -10.14
C GLU A 224 20.80 -8.08 -10.76
#